data_AF-A0A6H9Y5J0-F1
#
_entry.id   AF-A0A6H9Y5J0-F1
#
_cell.length_a   1.000
_cell.length_b   1.000
_cell.length_c   1.000
_cell.angle_alpha   90.00
_cell.angle_beta   90.00
_cell.angle_gamma   90.00
#
_symmetry.space_group_name_H-M   'P 1'
#
loop_
_entity.id
_entity.type
_entity.pdbx_description
1 polymer ?
#
loop_
_entity_poly.entity_id
_entity_poly.type
_entity_poly.pdbx_seq_one_letter_code
_entity_poly.pdbx_strand_id
1 'polypeptide(L)'
;MPEICLTLICPPDLEERLLDWLLLRPDLEIFTSQTAFVHGLPHSAMNSSDKVMGRVAAPLVQAIFPAASQTQLIADLRAEFAGMRLRYWLTPVIHVEEIAF
;
A
#
# COMPACT_ATOMS: atom_id res chain seq x y z
N MET A 1 18.04 11.20 5.42
CA MET A 1 18.47 9.95 4.74
C MET A 1 17.58 9.81 3.50
N PRO A 2 17.91 9.00 2.47
CA PRO A 2 16.97 8.84 1.37
C PRO A 2 15.69 8.15 1.87
N GLU A 3 14.56 8.80 1.60
CA GLU A 3 13.24 8.27 1.93
C GLU A 3 12.63 7.59 0.68
N ILE A 4 11.77 6.62 0.91
CA ILE A 4 11.01 5.95 -0.15
C ILE A 4 9.53 5.91 0.22
N CYS A 5 8.68 6.02 -0.80
CA CYS A 5 7.24 5.85 -0.67
C CYS A 5 6.87 4.44 -1.14
N LEU A 6 6.33 3.63 -0.24
CA LEU A 6 5.65 2.39 -0.55
C LEU A 6 4.22 2.73 -0.95
N THR A 7 3.83 2.34 -2.16
CA THR A 7 2.42 2.36 -2.56
C THR A 7 1.89 0.94 -2.62
N LEU A 8 0.73 0.71 -2.01
CA LEU A 8 0.07 -0.57 -1.85
C LEU A 8 -1.36 -0.51 -2.39
N ILE A 9 -1.74 -1.54 -3.14
CA ILE A 9 -3.13 -1.86 -3.49
C ILE A 9 -3.46 -3.19 -2.83
N CYS A 10 -4.56 -3.22 -2.08
CA CYS A 10 -5.08 -4.43 -1.43
C CYS A 10 -6.55 -4.68 -1.81
N PRO A 11 -7.02 -5.93 -1.67
CA PRO A 11 -8.45 -6.24 -1.63
C PRO A 11 -9.17 -5.47 -0.51
N PRO A 12 -10.41 -4.99 -0.72
CA PRO A 12 -11.16 -4.23 0.29
C PRO A 12 -11.33 -4.95 1.63
N ASP A 13 -11.44 -6.27 1.62
CA ASP A 13 -11.55 -7.12 2.82
C ASP A 13 -10.26 -7.17 3.66
N LEU A 14 -9.14 -6.68 3.13
CA LEU A 14 -7.85 -6.60 3.82
C LEU A 14 -7.49 -5.18 4.28
N GLU A 15 -8.33 -4.18 4.00
CA GLU A 15 -8.03 -2.78 4.28
C GLU A 15 -7.72 -2.55 5.77
N GLU A 16 -8.67 -2.91 6.65
CA GLU A 16 -8.53 -2.67 8.09
C GLU A 16 -7.28 -3.35 8.65
N ARG A 17 -7.04 -4.61 8.29
CA ARG A 17 -5.84 -5.35 8.74
C ARG A 17 -4.54 -4.72 8.22
N LEU A 18 -4.54 -4.20 7.00
CA LEU A 18 -3.38 -3.49 6.46
C LEU A 18 -3.10 -2.20 7.22
N LEU A 19 -4.14 -1.41 7.51
CA LEU A 19 -4.01 -0.18 8.27
C LEU A 19 -3.55 -0.45 9.71
N ASP A 20 -4.12 -1.45 10.39
CA ASP A 20 -3.70 -1.86 11.72
C ASP A 20 -2.22 -2.29 11.75
N TRP A 21 -1.79 -3.06 10.74
CA TRP A 21 -0.39 -3.46 10.63
C TRP A 21 0.54 -2.26 10.45
N LEU A 22 0.18 -1.30 9.60
CA LEU A 22 0.97 -0.09 9.37
C LEU A 22 1.02 0.82 10.60
N LEU A 23 -0.07 0.94 11.37
CA LEU A 23 -0.10 1.70 12.63
C LEU A 23 0.90 1.18 13.67
N LEU A 24 1.24 -0.11 13.62
CA LEU A 24 2.17 -0.75 14.54
C LEU A 24 3.64 -0.69 14.07
N ARG A 25 3.91 -0.10 12.90
CA ARG A 25 5.26 -0.03 12.32
C ARG A 25 6.05 1.17 12.86
N PRO A 26 7.12 0.97 13.66
CA PRO A 26 7.91 2.06 14.19
C PRO A 26 8.86 2.71 13.15
N ASP A 27 9.04 2.08 11.99
CA ASP A 27 9.92 2.54 10.92
C ASP A 27 9.21 3.40 9.86
N LEU A 28 7.88 3.54 9.95
CA LEU A 28 7.13 4.46 9.09
C LEU A 28 7.17 5.87 9.68
N GLU A 29 7.39 6.85 8.82
CA GLU A 29 7.26 8.27 9.18
C GLU A 29 5.78 8.70 9.15
N ILE A 30 5.09 8.34 8.07
CA ILE A 30 3.66 8.64 7.86
C ILE A 30 3.08 7.66 6.83
N PHE A 31 1.77 7.42 6.91
CA PHE A 31 1.03 6.79 5.82
C PHE A 31 -0.33 7.47 5.59
N THR A 32 -0.87 7.30 4.39
CA THR A 32 -2.18 7.79 3.97
C THR A 32 -2.94 6.67 3.26
N SER A 33 -4.26 6.74 3.28
CA SER A 33 -5.14 5.82 2.55
C SER A 33 -6.22 6.58 1.79
N GLN A 34 -6.62 6.03 0.65
CA GLN A 34 -7.73 6.52 -0.16
C GLN A 34 -8.35 5.38 -0.96
N THR A 35 -9.62 5.51 -1.34
CA THR A 35 -10.20 4.60 -2.35
C THR A 35 -9.78 5.03 -3.75
N ALA A 36 -9.30 4.09 -4.56
CA ALA A 36 -8.95 4.31 -5.96
C ALA A 36 -9.67 3.32 -6.89
N PHE A 37 -9.86 3.71 -8.16
CA PHE A 37 -10.30 2.77 -9.19
C PHE A 37 -9.07 2.12 -9.84
N VAL A 38 -8.99 0.80 -9.70
CA VAL A 38 -7.89 -0.02 -10.22
C VAL A 38 -8.31 -0.68 -11.53
N HIS A 39 -7.49 -0.48 -12.54
CA HIS A 39 -7.65 -1.07 -13.88
C HIS A 39 -6.57 -2.13 -14.13
N GLY A 40 -6.80 -3.04 -15.08
CA GLY A 40 -5.82 -4.07 -15.46
C GLY A 40 -5.59 -5.17 -14.42
N LEU A 41 -6.58 -5.41 -13.55
CA LEU A 41 -6.58 -6.58 -12.68
C LEU A 41 -6.96 -7.85 -13.48
N PRO A 42 -6.52 -9.04 -13.06
CA PRO A 42 -6.99 -10.28 -13.67
C PRO A 42 -8.50 -10.43 -13.48
N HIS A 43 -9.19 -11.06 -14.44
CA HIS A 43 -10.64 -11.32 -14.34
C HIS A 43 -11.05 -12.10 -13.09
N SER A 44 -10.14 -12.89 -12.50
CA SER A 44 -10.36 -13.60 -11.24
C SER A 44 -10.42 -12.70 -10.01
N ALA A 45 -9.99 -11.44 -10.12
CA ALA A 45 -10.04 -10.43 -9.07
C ALA A 45 -11.26 -9.51 -9.16
N MET A 46 -12.14 -9.72 -10.15
CA MET A 46 -13.27 -8.84 -10.44
C MET A 46 -14.59 -9.59 -10.24
N ASN A 47 -15.54 -8.97 -9.56
CA ASN A 47 -16.92 -9.47 -9.55
C ASN A 47 -17.59 -9.20 -10.92
N SER A 48 -18.80 -9.72 -11.13
CA SER A 48 -19.50 -9.55 -12.42
C SER A 48 -19.74 -8.08 -12.80
N SER A 49 -20.01 -7.21 -11.85
CA SER A 49 -20.19 -5.77 -12.08
C SER A 49 -18.88 -5.09 -12.47
N ASP A 50 -17.80 -5.41 -11.76
CA ASP A 50 -16.45 -4.86 -12.01
C ASP A 50 -15.96 -5.23 -13.42
N LYS A 51 -16.26 -6.45 -13.89
CA LYS A 51 -15.92 -6.88 -15.25
C LYS A 51 -16.61 -6.04 -16.31
N VAL A 52 -17.87 -5.65 -16.09
CA VAL A 52 -18.61 -4.78 -17.00
C VAL A 52 -18.04 -3.37 -16.97
N MET A 53 -17.66 -2.87 -15.79
CA MET A 53 -17.09 -1.53 -15.62
C MET A 53 -15.60 -1.43 -16.00
N GLY A 54 -14.89 -2.55 -16.14
CA GLY A 54 -13.46 -2.59 -16.43
C GLY A 54 -12.56 -2.04 -15.32
N ARG A 55 -13.07 -1.97 -14.08
CA ARG A 55 -12.39 -1.40 -12.91
C ARG A 55 -12.90 -1.99 -11.60
N VAL A 56 -12.04 -1.97 -10.59
CA VAL A 56 -12.39 -2.34 -9.21
C VAL A 56 -12.11 -1.15 -8.32
N ALA A 57 -13.04 -0.78 -7.43
CA ALA A 57 -12.74 0.15 -6.35
C ALA A 57 -11.93 -0.59 -5.27
N ALA A 58 -10.74 -0.10 -4.96
CA ALA A 58 -9.86 -0.74 -3.99
C ALA A 58 -9.09 0.31 -3.17
N PRO A 59 -8.69 -0.02 -1.92
CA PRO A 59 -7.80 0.84 -1.14
C PRO A 59 -6.44 1.00 -1.81
N LEU A 60 -5.99 2.25 -1.87
CA LEU A 60 -4.64 2.65 -2.21
C LEU A 60 -4.01 3.26 -0.97
N VAL A 61 -2.98 2.61 -0.44
CA VAL A 61 -2.26 3.05 0.75
C VAL A 61 -0.86 3.47 0.36
N GLN A 62 -0.39 4.59 0.90
CA GLN A 62 0.94 5.12 0.66
C GLN A 62 1.64 5.35 1.99
N ALA A 63 2.87 4.86 2.14
CA ALA A 63 3.64 5.00 3.37
C ALA A 63 5.06 5.48 3.06
N ILE A 64 5.56 6.47 3.79
CA ILE A 64 6.93 6.98 3.68
C ILE A 64 7.77 6.40 4.82
N PHE A 65 8.97 5.96 4.48
CA PHE A 65 9.89 5.32 5.41
C PHE A 65 11.34 5.33 4.89
N PRO A 66 12.34 5.12 5.78
CA PRO A 66 13.74 5.17 5.39
C PRO A 66 14.10 4.08 4.38
N ALA A 67 14.86 4.43 3.34
CA ALA A 67 15.29 3.46 2.32
C ALA A 67 16.11 2.29 2.92
N ALA A 68 16.80 2.51 4.03
CA ALA A 68 17.53 1.47 4.76
C ALA A 68 16.61 0.34 5.28
N SER A 69 15.35 0.64 5.54
CA SER A 69 14.36 -0.31 6.06
C SER A 69 13.64 -1.09 4.95
N GLN A 70 13.89 -0.80 3.67
CA GLN A 70 13.22 -1.41 2.51
C GLN A 70 13.19 -2.94 2.57
N THR A 71 14.34 -3.58 2.73
CA THR A 71 14.43 -5.04 2.70
C THR A 71 13.62 -5.67 3.82
N GLN A 72 13.71 -5.11 5.03
CA GLN A 72 13.03 -5.64 6.20
C GLN A 72 11.51 -5.42 6.10
N LEU A 73 11.07 -4.21 5.75
CA LEU A 73 9.65 -3.89 5.62
C LEU A 73 8.96 -4.78 4.58
N ILE A 74 9.58 -4.99 3.43
CA ILE A 74 9.02 -5.88 2.40
C ILE A 74 9.02 -7.35 2.85
N ALA A 75 10.02 -7.79 3.61
CA ALA A 75 10.02 -9.13 4.19
C ALA A 75 8.87 -9.32 5.19
N ASP A 76 8.67 -8.35 6.08
CA ASP A 76 7.60 -8.38 7.08
C ASP A 76 6.21 -8.33 6.42
N LEU A 77 6.02 -7.48 5.40
CA LEU A 77 4.80 -7.41 4.62
C LEU A 77 4.48 -8.77 3.97
N ARG A 78 5.49 -9.45 3.41
CA ARG A 78 5.31 -10.78 2.80
C ARG A 78 4.95 -11.84 3.81
N ALA A 79 5.52 -11.78 5.02
CA ALA A 79 5.23 -12.72 6.09
C ALA A 79 3.80 -12.53 6.62
N GLU A 80 3.41 -11.28 6.91
CA GLU A 80 2.12 -10.93 7.48
C GLU A 80 0.94 -11.26 6.54
N PHE A 81 1.10 -10.93 5.26
CA PHE A 81 0.05 -11.05 4.25
C PHE A 81 0.29 -12.24 3.29
N ALA A 82 0.96 -13.29 3.77
CA ALA A 82 1.23 -14.48 2.99
C ALA A 82 -0.07 -15.11 2.45
N GLY A 83 -0.08 -15.45 1.16
CA GLY A 83 -1.27 -16.00 0.49
C GLY A 83 -2.33 -14.97 0.08
N MET A 84 -2.14 -13.70 0.43
CA MET A 84 -3.03 -12.61 0.04
C MET A 84 -2.55 -11.90 -1.23
N ARG A 85 -3.46 -11.20 -1.90
CA ARG A 85 -3.19 -10.55 -3.19
C ARG A 85 -2.91 -9.07 -3.05
N LEU A 86 -1.74 -8.73 -2.54
CA LEU A 86 -1.24 -7.36 -2.51
C LEU A 86 -0.46 -7.03 -3.78
N ARG A 87 -0.59 -5.80 -4.27
CA ARG A 87 0.31 -5.22 -5.27
C ARG A 87 1.00 -4.03 -4.65
N TYR A 88 2.31 -3.91 -4.84
CA TYR A 88 3.08 -2.77 -4.36
C TYR A 88 4.11 -2.30 -5.36
N TRP A 89 4.54 -1.06 -5.21
CA TRP A 89 5.73 -0.51 -5.83
C TRP A 89 6.37 0.53 -4.91
N LEU A 90 7.61 0.88 -5.20
CA LEU A 90 8.38 1.86 -4.46
C LEU A 90 8.68 3.06 -5.37
N THR A 91 8.64 4.26 -4.81
CA THR A 91 9.03 5.49 -5.50
C THR A 91 10.02 6.27 -4.62
N PRO A 92 11.14 6.76 -5.17
CA PRO A 92 12.05 7.62 -4.42
C PRO A 92 11.35 8.88 -3.93
N VAL A 93 11.60 9.27 -2.69
CA VAL A 93 11.15 10.55 -2.14
C VAL A 93 12.34 11.49 -2.08
N ILE A 94 12.20 12.67 -2.71
CA ILE A 94 13.28 13.65 -2.81
C ILE A 94 13.44 14.40 -1.48
N HIS A 95 12.33 14.68 -0.79
CA HIS A 95 12.30 15.42 0.45
C HIS A 95 11.00 15.14 1.24
N VAL A 96 11.09 15.16 2.56
CA VAL A 96 9.96 15.10 3.50
C VAL A 96 10.24 16.13 4.59
N GLU A 97 9.21 16.91 4.92
CA GLU A 97 9.27 17.94 5.96
C GLU A 97 7.88 18.12 6.56
N GLU A 98 7.82 18.34 7.87
CA GLU A 98 6.65 18.86 8.56
C GLU A 98 6.81 20.37 8.75
N ILE A 99 5.94 21.17 8.14
CA ILE A 99 5.97 22.63 8.29
C ILE A 99 5.06 23.01 9.47
N ALA A 100 5.66 23.46 10.57
CA ALA A 100 4.95 24.07 11.68
C ALA A 100 4.83 25.60 11.47
N PHE A 101 3.66 26.16 11.79
CA PHE A 101 3.36 27.61 11.71
C PHE A 101 3.40 28.28 13.08
#